data_AF-A0A8T6VIE3-F1
#
_entry.id   AF-A0A8T6VIE3-F1
#
_cell.length_a   1.000
_cell.length_b   1.000
_cell.length_c   1.000
_cell.angle_alpha   90.00
_cell.angle_beta   90.00
_cell.angle_gamma   90.00
#
_symmetry.space_group_name_H-M   'P 1'
#
loop_
_entity.id
_entity.type
_entity.pdbx_description
1 polymer ?
#
loop_
_entity_poly.entity_id
_entity_poly.type
_entity_poly.pdbx_seq_one_letter_code
_entity_poly.pdbx_strand_id
1 'polypeptide(L)' 'VGQAAAFLCVYAGVVAVFAVTASEKGIQTLRDYSISFRFENRVQRILDSKRKDVCPFEKLVDSISNPDEAYEQLKS' A
#
# COMPACT_ATOMS: atom_id res chain seq x y z
N VAL A 1 3.84 -4.72 -2.40
CA VAL A 1 2.63 -3.93 -2.12
C VAL A 1 2.79 -3.23 -0.78
N GLY A 2 3.03 -1.93 -0.82
CA GLY A 2 2.97 -1.05 0.35
C GLY A 2 1.57 -0.44 0.53
N GLN A 3 1.38 0.38 1.57
CA GLN A 3 0.13 1.09 1.84
C GLN A 3 -0.34 1.93 0.64
N ALA A 4 0.56 2.72 0.04
CA ALA A 4 0.24 3.55 -1.12
C ALA A 4 -0.29 2.71 -2.30
N ALA A 5 0.39 1.61 -2.63
CA ALA A 5 -0.07 0.71 -3.67
C ALA A 5 -1.39 0.01 -3.32
N ALA A 6 -1.60 -0.33 -2.04
CA ALA A 6 -2.86 -0.90 -1.58
C ALA A 6 -4.03 0.07 -1.74
N PHE A 7 -3.86 1.36 -1.40
CA PHE A 7 -4.87 2.37 -1.64
C PHE A 7 -5.21 2.51 -3.13
N LEU A 8 -4.21 2.52 -4.01
CA LEU A 8 -4.44 2.55 -5.45
C LEU A 8 -5.22 1.31 -5.94
N CYS A 9 -4.96 0.14 -5.37
CA CYS A 9 -5.73 -1.07 -5.68
C CYS A 9 -7.20 -0.93 -5.27
N VAL A 10 -7.45 -0.42 -4.06
CA VAL A 10 -8.81 -0.16 -3.56
C VAL A 10 -9.52 0.88 -4.43
N TYR A 11 -8.87 2.01 -4.71
CA TYR A 11 -9.40 3.07 -5.56
C TYR A 11 -9.76 2.57 -6.96
N ALA A 12 -8.92 1.71 -7.54
CA ALA A 12 -9.16 1.10 -8.85
C ALA A 12 -10.28 0.03 -8.84
N GLY A 13 -10.85 -0.32 -7.68
CA GLY A 13 -11.91 -1.31 -7.57
C GLY A 13 -11.48 -2.74 -7.89
N VAL A 14 -10.20 -3.08 -7.68
CA VAL A 14 -9.73 -4.45 -7.91
C VAL A 14 -10.34 -5.41 -6.89
N VAL A 15 -10.51 -6.67 -7.25
CA VAL A 15 -11.08 -7.69 -6.34
C VAL A 15 -10.02 -8.52 -5.63
N ALA A 16 -8.81 -8.58 -6.18
CA ALA A 16 -7.71 -9.35 -5.61
C ALA A 16 -6.32 -8.79 -5.95
N VAL A 17 -5.36 -9.00 -5.05
CA VAL A 17 -3.95 -8.60 -5.21
C VAL A 17 -3.01 -9.77 -4.89
N PHE A 18 -2.05 -10.04 -5.78
CA PHE A 18 -0.89 -10.89 -5.49
C PHE A 18 0.36 -10.03 -5.39
N ALA A 19 1.23 -10.33 -4.41
CA ALA A 19 2.48 -9.61 -4.21
C ALA A 19 3.63 -10.53 -3.80
N VAL A 20 4.80 -10.39 -4.43
CA VAL A 20 6.01 -11.07 -3.91
C VAL A 20 6.37 -10.57 -2.50
N THR A 21 6.25 -9.27 -2.25
CA THR A 21 6.50 -8.66 -0.93
C THR A 21 5.38 -7.69 -0.58
N ALA A 22 4.87 -7.73 0.66
CA ALA A 22 3.87 -6.79 1.17
C ALA A 22 4.29 -6.19 2.54
N SER A 23 4.01 -4.91 2.75
CA SER A 23 4.23 -4.25 4.06
C SER A 23 3.06 -4.49 5.00
N GLU A 24 3.29 -4.31 6.30
CA GLU A 24 2.23 -4.38 7.33
C GLU A 24 1.05 -3.47 7.01
N LYS A 25 1.34 -2.20 6.73
CA LYS A 25 0.29 -1.22 6.39
C LYS A 25 -0.39 -1.54 5.06
N GLY A 26 0.33 -2.08 4.08
CA GLY A 26 -0.26 -2.58 2.84
C GLY A 26 -1.24 -3.73 3.07
N ILE A 27 -0.86 -4.73 3.86
CA ILE A 27 -1.71 -5.86 4.23
C ILE A 27 -2.95 -5.38 5.00
N GLN A 28 -2.76 -4.45 5.95
CA GLN A 28 -3.85 -3.89 6.74
C GLN A 28 -4.85 -3.15 5.84
N THR A 29 -4.36 -2.29 4.94
CA THR A 29 -5.22 -1.54 4.00
C THR A 29 -6.04 -2.48 3.11
N LEU A 30 -5.41 -3.51 2.53
CA LEU A 30 -6.15 -4.49 1.73
C LEU A 30 -7.22 -5.23 2.55
N ARG A 31 -6.91 -5.55 3.81
CA ARG A 31 -7.85 -6.20 4.73
C ARG A 31 -9.03 -5.29 5.09
N ASP A 32 -8.77 -4.04 5.43
CA ASP A 32 -9.79 -3.06 5.84
C ASP A 32 -10.82 -2.81 4.75
N TYR A 33 -10.35 -2.82 3.49
CA TYR A 33 -11.20 -2.67 2.30
C TYR A 33 -11.66 -3.99 1.69
N SER A 34 -11.52 -5.11 2.41
CA SER A 34 -12.02 -6.43 1.99
C SER A 34 -11.50 -6.93 0.63
N ILE A 35 -10.28 -6.52 0.26
CA ILE A 35 -9.60 -7.00 -0.94
C ILE A 35 -9.03 -8.38 -0.68
N SER A 36 -9.25 -9.34 -1.57
CA SER A 36 -8.60 -10.66 -1.45
C SER A 36 -7.11 -10.52 -1.74
N PHE A 37 -6.24 -11.10 -0.92
CA PHE A 37 -4.80 -10.99 -1.17
C PHE A 37 -3.99 -12.24 -0.85
N ARG A 38 -2.88 -12.37 -1.57
CA ARG A 38 -1.82 -13.35 -1.33
C ARG A 38 -0.48 -12.66 -1.44
N PHE A 39 0.46 -13.05 -0.60
CA PHE A 39 1.84 -12.61 -0.70
C PHE A 39 2.82 -13.70 -0.27
N GLU A 40 4.06 -13.61 -0.75
CA GLU A 40 5.13 -14.53 -0.36
C GLU A 40 5.90 -14.00 0.86
N ASN A 41 6.25 -12.71 0.86
CA ASN A 41 7.07 -12.10 1.90
C ASN A 41 6.32 -10.97 2.62
N ARG A 42 6.40 -10.94 3.95
CA ARG A 42 5.89 -9.87 4.81
C ARG A 42 7.06 -9.05 5.34
N VAL A 43 6.96 -7.72 5.25
CA VAL A 43 7.97 -6.80 5.80
C VAL A 43 7.31 -5.72 6.65
N GLN A 44 8.05 -5.16 7.61
CA GLN A 44 7.51 -4.10 8.46
C GLN A 44 7.12 -2.85 7.65
N ARG A 45 8.01 -2.40 6.74
CA ARG A 45 7.84 -1.21 5.89
C ARG A 45 8.50 -1.41 4.53
N ILE A 46 8.00 -0.76 3.49
CA ILE A 46 8.68 -0.67 2.19
C ILE A 46 9.75 0.42 2.30
N LEU A 47 10.97 0.09 1.91
CA LEU A 47 12.09 1.02 1.92
C LEU A 47 12.19 1.80 0.60
N ASP A 48 12.92 2.91 0.65
CA ASP A 48 13.34 3.63 -0.55
C ASP A 48 14.30 2.81 -1.42
N SER A 49 14.58 3.29 -2.63
CA SER A 49 15.47 2.62 -3.58
C SER A 49 16.91 2.47 -3.09
N LYS A 50 17.32 3.30 -2.11
CA LYS A 50 18.65 3.27 -1.49
C LYS A 50 18.71 2.37 -0.25
N ARG A 51 17.57 1.82 0.18
CA ARG A 51 17.38 1.08 1.44
C ARG A 51 17.85 1.84 2.68
N LYS A 52 17.71 3.17 2.69
CA LYS A 52 18.15 4.02 3.81
C LYS A 52 17.00 4.46 4.70
N ASP A 53 15.81 4.60 4.13
CA ASP A 53 14.63 5.10 4.82
C ASP A 53 13.36 4.45 4.23
N VAL A 54 12.20 4.76 4.81
CA VAL A 54 10.89 4.37 4.30
C VAL A 54 10.63 5.03 2.94
N CYS A 55 10.02 4.27 2.04
CA CYS A 55 9.56 4.74 0.74
C CYS A 55 8.77 6.05 0.88
N PRO A 56 9.07 7.09 0.08
CA PRO A 56 8.39 8.38 0.17
C PRO A 56 6.88 8.26 -0.08
N PHE A 57 6.46 7.33 -0.92
CA PHE A 57 5.03 7.08 -1.17
C PHE A 57 4.32 6.47 0.04
N GLU A 58 4.97 5.56 0.78
CA GLU A 58 4.37 5.05 2.02
C GLU A 58 4.29 6.16 3.07
N LYS A 59 5.30 7.03 3.17
CA LYS A 59 5.25 8.19 4.07
C LYS A 59 4.12 9.16 3.71
N LEU A 60 3.92 9.42 2.42
CA LEU A 60 2.92 10.36 1.93
C LEU A 60 1.50 9.96 2.36
N VAL A 61 1.21 8.66 2.42
CA VAL A 61 -0.12 8.14 2.77
C VAL A 61 -0.23 7.64 4.22
N ASP A 62 0.81 7.84 5.04
CA ASP A 62 0.94 7.19 6.36
C ASP A 62 -0.19 7.55 7.33
N SER A 63 -0.70 8.79 7.20
CA SER A 63 -1.82 9.35 7.97
C SER A 63 -3.16 9.35 7.23
N ILE A 64 -3.19 8.86 5.99
CA ILE A 64 -4.41 8.86 5.16
C ILE A 64 -5.18 7.57 5.41
N SER A 65 -6.50 7.69 5.53
CA SER A 65 -7.41 6.54 5.71
C SER A 65 -8.36 6.32 4.53
N ASN A 66 -8.53 7.33 3.67
CA ASN A 66 -9.46 7.30 2.55
C ASN A 66 -8.71 7.05 1.21
N PRO A 67 -9.15 6.10 0.35
CA PRO A 67 -8.48 5.78 -0.92
C PRO A 67 -8.54 6.90 -1.96
N ASP A 68 -9.63 7.67 -2.01
CA ASP A 68 -9.77 8.83 -2.90
C ASP A 68 -8.78 9.93 -2.51
N GLU A 69 -8.67 10.24 -1.21
CA GLU A 69 -7.68 11.19 -0.69
C GLU A 69 -6.24 10.71 -1.00
N ALA A 70 -5.97 9.41 -0.81
CA ALA A 70 -4.67 8.84 -1.13
C ALA A 70 -4.35 8.96 -2.63
N TYR A 71 -5.33 8.72 -3.50
CA TYR A 71 -5.17 8.88 -4.95
C TYR A 71 -4.85 10.34 -5.32
N GLU A 72 -5.58 11.30 -4.75
CA GLU A 72 -5.34 12.73 -4.98
C GLU A 72 -3.92 13.16 -4.59
N GLN A 73 -3.37 12.61 -3.51
CA GLN A 73 -1.98 12.88 -3.11
C GLN A 73 -0.96 12.17 -4.01
N LEU A 74 -1.26 10.95 -4.49
CA LEU A 74 -0.34 10.12 -5.26
C LEU A 74 -0.27 10.45 -6.75
N LYS A 75 -1.28 11.10 -7.33
CA LYS A 75 -1.33 11.41 -8.76
C LYS A 75 -0.43 12.59 -9.20
N SER A 76 0.08 13.36 -8.23
CA SER A 76 0.86 14.58 -8.47
C SER A 76 2.36 14.34 -8.52
#